data_AF-A0A6B3G013-F1
#
_entry.id   AF-A0A6B3G013-F1
#
_cell.length_a   1.000
_cell.length_b   1.000
_cell.length_c   1.000
_cell.angle_alpha   90.00
_cell.angle_beta   90.00
_cell.angle_gamma   90.00
#
_symmetry.space_group_name_H-M   'P 1'
#
loop_
_entity.id
_entity.type
_entity.pdbx_description
1 polymer ?
#
loop_
_entity_poly.entity_id
_entity_poly.type
_entity_poly.pdbx_seq_one_letter_code
_entity_poly.pdbx_strand_id
1 'polypeptide(L)'
;TELILADLQSVEKAVPRLTKESRLQKEKVAVLAAVEEAQKILESGQTLFAAGITAGTEKGKLLHELHLLTVKPFLYVFNVDEDELVDEDFKNEQRALVAPA
;
A
#
# COMPACT_ATOMS: atom_id res chain seq x y z
N THR A 1 9.23 -3.17 -4.86
CA THR A 1 9.15 -4.53 -4.29
C THR A 1 9.46 -4.57 -2.81
N GLU A 2 10.56 -3.98 -2.33
CA GLU A 2 10.95 -3.99 -0.89
C GLU A 2 9.82 -3.59 0.08
N LEU A 3 9.11 -2.48 -0.19
CA LEU A 3 8.01 -2.02 0.66
C LEU A 3 6.85 -3.04 0.75
N ILE A 4 6.56 -3.72 -0.36
CA ILE A 4 5.52 -4.76 -0.41
C ILE A 4 5.95 -5.95 0.44
N LEU A 5 7.21 -6.38 0.33
CA LEU A 5 7.74 -7.50 1.11
C LEU A 5 7.73 -7.19 2.62
N ALA A 6 8.13 -5.96 3.01
CA ALA A 6 8.11 -5.53 4.40
C ALA A 6 6.69 -5.52 5.00
N ASP A 7 5.72 -5.01 4.25
CA ASP A 7 4.31 -5.01 4.66
C ASP A 7 3.73 -6.42 4.68
N LEU A 8 4.08 -7.27 3.69
CA LEU A 8 3.63 -8.66 3.62
C LEU A 8 4.09 -9.44 4.85
N GLN A 9 5.36 -9.30 5.24
CA GLN A 9 5.88 -9.91 6.47
C GLN A 9 5.15 -9.41 7.72
N SER A 10 4.77 -8.13 7.76
CA SER A 10 4.02 -7.56 8.89
C SER A 10 2.61 -8.14 8.98
N VAL A 11 1.94 -8.27 7.83
CA VAL A 11 0.59 -8.86 7.70
C VAL A 11 0.61 -10.34 8.06
N GLU A 12 1.53 -11.13 7.51
CA GLU A 12 1.67 -12.57 7.80
C GLU A 12 1.87 -12.86 9.29
N LYS A 13 2.62 -12.01 10.00
CA LYS A 13 2.79 -12.11 11.45
C LYS A 13 1.52 -11.73 12.23
N ALA A 14 0.72 -10.82 11.70
CA ALA A 14 -0.49 -10.32 12.35
C ALA A 14 -1.68 -11.29 12.20
N VAL A 15 -1.82 -11.96 11.05
CA VAL A 15 -2.97 -12.83 10.74
C VAL A 15 -3.24 -13.90 11.82
N PRO A 16 -2.25 -14.70 12.30
CA PRO A 16 -2.51 -15.73 13.30
C PRO A 16 -3.00 -15.15 14.63
N ARG A 17 -2.51 -13.98 15.03
CA ARG A 17 -2.93 -13.28 16.26
C ARG A 17 -4.35 -12.76 16.11
N LEU A 18 -4.64 -12.03 15.03
CA LEU A 18 -5.96 -11.46 14.75
C LEU A 18 -7.02 -12.55 14.55
N THR A 19 -6.65 -13.71 13.99
CA THR A 19 -7.53 -14.88 13.89
C THR A 19 -7.98 -15.36 15.27
N LYS A 20 -7.08 -15.40 16.26
CA LYS A 20 -7.43 -15.78 17.64
C LYS A 20 -8.30 -14.71 18.31
N GLU A 21 -7.92 -13.44 18.17
CA GLU A 21 -8.64 -12.31 18.78
C GLU A 21 -10.07 -12.18 18.23
N SER A 22 -10.26 -12.32 16.91
CA SER A 22 -11.58 -12.22 16.25
C SER A 22 -12.63 -13.24 16.71
N ARG A 23 -12.20 -14.39 17.23
CA ARG A 23 -13.10 -15.42 17.80
C ARG A 23 -13.72 -14.97 19.12
N LEU A 24 -13.04 -14.08 19.84
CA LEU A 24 -13.45 -13.59 21.16
C LEU A 24 -14.04 -12.18 21.08
N GLN A 25 -13.58 -11.37 20.13
CA GLN A 25 -13.88 -9.94 19.98
C GLN A 25 -14.48 -9.67 18.59
N LYS A 26 -15.77 -9.31 18.55
CA LYS A 26 -16.50 -9.09 17.30
C LYS A 26 -15.93 -7.92 16.49
N GLU A 27 -15.38 -6.92 17.16
CA GLU A 27 -14.72 -5.76 16.58
C GLU A 27 -13.45 -6.12 15.79
N LYS A 28 -12.76 -7.21 16.16
CA LYS A 28 -11.55 -7.68 15.47
C LYS A 28 -11.85 -8.46 14.19
N VAL A 29 -13.11 -8.86 13.95
CA VAL A 29 -13.52 -9.55 12.72
C VAL A 29 -13.30 -8.68 11.49
N ALA A 30 -13.70 -7.39 11.57
CA ALA A 30 -13.52 -6.45 10.47
C ALA A 30 -12.03 -6.17 10.19
N VAL A 31 -11.22 -6.08 11.26
CA VAL A 31 -9.77 -5.89 11.15
C VAL A 31 -9.11 -7.10 10.49
N LEU A 32 -9.45 -8.32 10.91
CA LEU A 32 -8.93 -9.55 10.29
C LEU A 32 -9.26 -9.59 8.79
N ALA A 33 -10.52 -9.32 8.42
CA ALA A 33 -10.93 -9.32 7.02
C ALA A 33 -10.14 -8.28 6.19
N ALA A 34 -9.92 -7.07 6.73
CA ALA A 34 -9.12 -6.05 6.06
C ALA A 34 -7.65 -6.47 5.92
N VAL A 35 -7.08 -7.14 6.93
CA VAL A 35 -5.69 -7.63 6.90
C VAL A 35 -5.53 -8.78 5.91
N GLU A 36 -6.49 -9.70 5.81
CA GLU A 36 -6.49 -10.78 4.81
C GLU A 36 -6.65 -10.24 3.37
N GLU A 37 -7.47 -9.20 3.19
CA GLU A 37 -7.58 -8.50 1.90
C GLU A 37 -6.25 -7.81 1.54
N ALA A 38 -5.64 -7.10 2.50
CA ALA A 38 -4.35 -6.47 2.30
C ALA A 38 -3.27 -7.49 1.94
N GLN A 39 -3.28 -8.66 2.57
CA GLN A 39 -2.37 -9.76 2.24
C GLN A 39 -2.47 -10.15 0.76
N LYS A 40 -3.69 -10.41 0.26
CA LYS A 40 -3.92 -10.81 -1.14
C LYS A 40 -3.43 -9.76 -2.14
N ILE A 41 -3.66 -8.48 -1.84
CA ILE A 41 -3.19 -7.37 -2.68
C ILE A 41 -1.65 -7.36 -2.73
N LEU A 42 -1.00 -7.48 -1.58
CA LEU A 42 0.47 -7.48 -1.48
C LEU A 42 1.08 -8.72 -2.17
N GLU A 43 0.46 -9.90 -2.03
CA GLU A 43 0.87 -11.14 -2.71
C GLU A 43 0.76 -11.04 -4.24
N SER A 44 -0.17 -10.23 -4.76
CA SER A 44 -0.28 -9.95 -6.19
C SER A 44 0.81 -9.01 -6.74
N GLY A 45 1.66 -8.46 -5.86
CA GLY A 45 2.69 -7.49 -6.21
C GLY A 45 2.20 -6.06 -6.34
N GLN A 46 0.94 -5.77 -5.95
CA GLN A 46 0.37 -4.42 -5.96
C GLN A 46 0.51 -3.78 -4.56
N THR A 47 0.76 -2.47 -4.51
CA THR A 47 0.74 -1.72 -3.24
C THR A 47 -0.70 -1.44 -2.80
N LEU A 48 -0.92 -1.27 -1.49
CA LEU A 48 -2.25 -0.95 -0.96
C LEU A 48 -2.78 0.39 -1.48
N PHE A 49 -1.91 1.40 -1.61
CA PHE A 49 -2.25 2.69 -2.21
C PHE A 49 -2.73 2.55 -3.66
N ALA A 50 -2.03 1.76 -4.49
CA ALA A 50 -2.44 1.50 -5.88
C ALA A 50 -3.76 0.72 -5.99
N ALA A 51 -4.10 -0.08 -4.97
CA ALA A 51 -5.39 -0.76 -4.87
C ALA A 51 -6.51 0.11 -4.27
N GLY A 52 -6.25 1.40 -4.04
CA GLY A 52 -7.22 2.35 -3.48
C GLY A 52 -7.38 2.26 -1.95
N ILE A 53 -6.57 1.45 -1.26
CA ILE A 53 -6.55 1.38 0.20
C ILE A 53 -5.52 2.37 0.72
N THR A 54 -5.99 3.57 1.07
CA THR A 54 -5.17 4.65 1.65
C THR A 54 -5.50 4.88 3.12
N ALA A 55 -4.62 5.58 3.84
CA ALA A 55 -4.78 5.80 5.29
C ALA A 55 -6.10 6.51 5.66
N GLY A 56 -6.70 7.26 4.72
CA GLY A 56 -7.96 7.97 4.92
C GLY A 56 -9.22 7.13 4.66
N THR A 57 -9.11 5.96 4.02
CA THR A 57 -10.28 5.11 3.72
C THR A 57 -10.71 4.30 4.93
N GLU A 58 -11.98 3.86 4.96
CA GLU A 58 -12.50 3.00 6.03
C GLU A 58 -11.66 1.72 6.20
N LYS A 59 -11.21 1.11 5.09
CA LYS A 59 -10.30 -0.04 5.14
C LYS A 59 -8.92 0.33 5.66
N GLY A 60 -8.35 1.46 5.22
CA GLY A 60 -7.06 1.92 5.72
C GLY A 60 -7.06 2.22 7.22
N LYS A 61 -8.17 2.72 7.78
CA LYS A 61 -8.33 2.91 9.23
C LYS A 61 -8.25 1.60 10.01
N LEU A 62 -8.81 0.51 9.48
CA LEU A 62 -8.72 -0.82 10.09
C LEU A 62 -7.29 -1.38 10.10
N LEU A 63 -6.44 -0.93 9.16
CA LEU A 63 -5.04 -1.32 9.04
C LEU A 63 -4.08 -0.42 9.83
N HIS A 64 -4.58 0.64 10.47
CA HIS A 64 -3.76 1.68 11.09
C HIS A 64 -2.78 1.12 12.14
N GLU A 65 -3.20 0.15 12.94
CA GLU A 65 -2.35 -0.47 13.98
C GLU A 65 -1.11 -1.19 13.40
N LEU A 66 -1.18 -1.66 12.14
CA LEU A 66 -0.08 -2.38 11.49
C LEU A 66 0.99 -1.44 10.90
N HIS A 67 0.73 -0.12 10.82
CA HIS A 67 1.67 0.88 10.31
C HIS A 67 2.25 0.54 8.92
N LEU A 68 1.44 -0.07 8.06
CA LEU A 68 1.84 -0.49 6.71
C LEU A 68 2.34 0.69 5.88
N LEU A 69 3.47 0.49 5.20
CA LEU A 69 4.16 1.52 4.43
C LEU A 69 3.44 1.83 3.12
N THR A 70 2.88 0.80 2.49
CA THR A 70 2.27 0.84 1.15
C THR A 70 0.88 1.47 1.11
N VAL A 71 0.31 1.81 2.26
CA VAL A 71 -0.96 2.58 2.39
C VAL A 71 -0.74 4.08 2.18
N LYS A 72 0.50 4.57 2.33
CA LYS A 72 0.84 5.99 2.25
C LYS A 72 0.94 6.44 0.78
N PRO A 73 0.61 7.72 0.48
CA PRO A 73 0.84 8.28 -0.84
C PRO A 73 2.34 8.36 -1.16
N PHE A 74 2.66 8.16 -2.43
CA PHE A 74 4.02 8.27 -2.96
C PHE A 74 4.21 9.60 -3.71
N LEU A 75 5.41 10.17 -3.61
CA LEU A 75 5.85 11.26 -4.47
C LEU A 75 6.99 10.73 -5.35
N TYR A 76 6.80 10.76 -6.67
CA TYR A 76 7.85 10.44 -7.62
C TYR A 76 8.68 11.71 -7.88
N VAL A 77 9.97 11.62 -7.60
CA VAL A 77 10.93 12.71 -7.84
C VAL A 77 11.87 12.26 -8.95
N PHE A 78 11.75 12.88 -10.10
CA PHE A 78 12.68 12.71 -11.21
C PHE A 78 13.82 13.70 -11.03
N ASN A 79 15.02 13.18 -10.81
CA ASN A 79 16.23 13.98 -10.72
C ASN A 79 16.80 14.14 -12.12
N VAL A 80 16.74 15.36 -12.67
CA VAL A 80 17.00 15.67 -14.08
C VAL A 80 17.89 16.92 -14.17
N ASP A 81 18.62 17.04 -15.28
CA ASP A 81 19.47 18.20 -15.55
C ASP A 81 18.67 19.35 -16.20
N GLU A 82 19.26 20.55 -16.32
CA GLU A 82 18.57 21.75 -16.81
C GLU A 82 18.03 21.59 -18.25
N ASP A 83 18.77 20.88 -19.10
CA ASP A 83 18.37 20.64 -20.50
C ASP A 83 17.13 19.72 -20.57
N GLU A 84 17.08 18.69 -19.72
CA GLU A 84 15.93 17.78 -19.61
C GLU A 84 14.72 18.47 -18.98
N LEU A 85 14.94 19.48 -18.13
CA LEU A 85 13.88 20.25 -17.50
C LEU A 85 13.11 21.15 -18.48
N VAL A 86 13.64 21.45 -19.67
CA VAL A 86 12.93 22.22 -20.70
C VAL A 86 12.38 21.36 -21.83
N ASP A 87 12.73 20.07 -21.87
CA ASP A 87 12.23 19.10 -22.84
C ASP A 87 10.82 18.60 -22.47
N GLU A 88 9.81 18.99 -23.25
CA GLU A 88 8.42 18.58 -23.00
C GLU A 88 8.13 17.12 -23.39
N ASP A 89 8.83 16.57 -24.37
CA ASP A 89 8.64 15.17 -24.79
C ASP A 89 9.17 14.24 -23.70
N PHE A 90 10.37 14.54 -23.19
CA PHE A 90 10.95 13.84 -22.05
C PHE A 90 10.04 13.89 -20.82
N LYS A 91 9.51 15.08 -20.45
CA LYS A 91 8.56 15.20 -19.34
C LYS A 91 7.32 14.35 -19.52
N ASN A 92 6.78 14.29 -20.74
CA ASN A 92 5.57 13.52 -21.03
C ASN A 92 5.83 12.02 -20.91
N GLU A 93 6.99 11.55 -21.37
CA GLU A 93 7.43 10.17 -21.17
C GLU A 93 7.53 9.82 -19.67
N GLN A 94 8.21 10.67 -18.88
CA GLN A 94 8.35 10.43 -17.44
C GLN A 94 7.00 10.43 -16.71
N ARG A 95 6.07 11.31 -17.08
CA ARG A 95 4.70 11.32 -16.52
C ARG A 95 3.94 10.03 -16.84
N ALA A 96 4.09 9.51 -18.05
CA ALA A 96 3.43 8.27 -18.46
C ALA A 96 3.91 7.05 -17.65
N LEU A 97 5.19 7.01 -17.29
CA LEU A 97 5.77 5.91 -16.49
C LEU A 97 5.16 5.77 -15.09
N VAL A 98 4.66 6.86 -14.51
CA VAL A 98 4.11 6.90 -13.15
C VAL A 98 2.62 7.23 -13.12
N ALA A 99 1.97 7.25 -14.28
CA ALA A 99 0.54 7.45 -14.36
C ALA A 99 -0.19 6.32 -13.60
N PRO A 100 -1.21 6.65 -12.78
CA PRO A 100 -2.02 5.62 -12.15
C PRO A 100 -2.68 4.74 -13.22
N ALA A 101 -2.64 3.43 -13.00
CA ALA A 101 -3.26 2.43 -13.87
C ALA A 101 -4.79 2.51 -13.88
#